data_AF-A0A4U5V0P4-F1
#
_entry.id   AF-A0A4U5V0P4-F1
#
_cell.length_a   1.000
_cell.length_b   1.000
_cell.length_c   1.000
_cell.angle_alpha   90.00
_cell.angle_beta   90.00
_cell.angle_gamma   90.00
#
_symmetry.space_group_name_H-M   'P 1'
#
loop_
_entity.id
_entity.type
_entity.pdbx_description
1 polymer ?
#
loop_
_entity_poly.entity_id
_entity_poly.type
_entity_poly.pdbx_seq_one_letter_code
_entity_poly.pdbx_strand_id
1 'polypeptide(L)'
;MLSGALCEQGQDDLRQDAVMQQVFSMCSMLLQRNTDTRKRKLNIRRYKVVPFSQRSGVLEWCSGTMPIGEFLADPNKGAHRRFRPQDWTSLSCRKKMTEASDKLQAYNEVCKNFRPVFRYFCMERFLDPAVWMEKRLAYTHSVATSSIVGYIVGLGDRHIQNILIDEQSAELVHIDLGVAFEQGKILPTPETVPFRLSRDIVDGMGITGVEGVFRRCCEKTMEVMRSSQEALLTIVEVLLYDPLFDWTMNPLKAFYLQHDEQQELNATLSSTMGGDDIDNQRKSSDSQSFNKVAERVLLRLQEKLKGVEEGTVLSVGGQVNLLIQQAMDPKNLSRLFPGWQAWV
;
A
#
# COMPACT_ATOMS: atom_id res chain seq x y z
N MET A 1 -23.43 -17.47 -4.94
CA MET A 1 -22.51 -16.52 -5.58
C MET A 1 -21.21 -17.26 -5.82
N LEU A 2 -20.81 -17.44 -7.08
CA LEU A 2 -19.50 -18.01 -7.40
C LEU A 2 -18.45 -16.95 -7.01
N SER A 3 -17.71 -17.19 -5.94
CA SER A 3 -16.47 -16.45 -5.67
C SER A 3 -15.51 -16.75 -6.82
N GLY A 4 -15.15 -15.74 -7.59
CA GLY A 4 -14.14 -15.90 -8.64
C GLY A 4 -12.81 -16.32 -8.02
N ALA A 5 -12.06 -17.16 -8.71
CA ALA A 5 -10.68 -17.49 -8.37
C ALA A 5 -9.82 -17.07 -9.56
N LEU A 6 -8.74 -16.36 -9.27
CA LEU A 6 -7.76 -16.01 -10.30
C LEU A 6 -6.59 -16.99 -10.16
N CYS A 7 -6.29 -17.67 -11.26
CA CYS A 7 -5.19 -18.62 -11.33
C CYS A 7 -4.00 -17.86 -11.90
N GLU A 8 -3.02 -17.59 -11.05
CA GLU A 8 -1.77 -17.00 -11.51
C GLU A 8 -0.80 -18.10 -11.88
N GLN A 9 -0.42 -18.08 -13.15
CA GLN A 9 0.61 -18.92 -13.72
C GLN A 9 1.69 -17.94 -14.25
N GLY A 10 2.62 -17.56 -13.38
CA GLY A 10 3.56 -16.45 -13.60
C GLY A 10 4.85 -16.58 -12.80
N GLN A 11 5.80 -15.67 -13.01
CA GLN A 11 7.10 -15.70 -12.32
C GLN A 11 7.05 -15.30 -10.84
N ASP A 12 5.91 -14.80 -10.35
CA ASP A 12 5.77 -14.28 -8.99
C ASP A 12 5.47 -15.35 -7.94
N ASP A 13 6.17 -15.24 -6.81
CA ASP A 13 6.06 -16.16 -5.68
C ASP A 13 4.94 -15.74 -4.73
N LEU A 14 3.76 -16.35 -4.91
CA LEU A 14 2.55 -16.09 -4.11
C LEU A 14 2.67 -16.48 -2.63
N ARG A 15 3.77 -17.11 -2.21
CA ARG A 15 3.98 -17.40 -0.79
C ARG A 15 4.10 -16.11 0.02
N GLN A 16 4.65 -15.03 -0.54
CA GLN A 16 4.77 -13.76 0.18
C GLN A 16 3.40 -13.17 0.50
N ASP A 17 2.52 -13.14 -0.49
CA ASP A 17 1.13 -12.75 -0.31
C ASP A 17 0.41 -13.61 0.73
N ALA A 18 0.53 -14.94 0.65
CA ALA A 18 -0.11 -15.84 1.61
C ALA A 18 0.34 -15.58 3.05
N VAL A 19 1.63 -15.33 3.24
CA VAL A 19 2.20 -15.00 4.55
C VAL A 19 1.71 -13.64 5.06
N MET A 20 1.71 -12.62 4.21
CA MET A 20 1.20 -11.29 4.59
C MET A 20 -0.30 -11.35 4.92
N GLN A 21 -1.09 -12.15 4.20
CA GLN A 21 -2.49 -12.39 4.53
C GLN A 21 -2.68 -13.09 5.88
N GLN A 22 -1.76 -13.97 6.30
CA GLN A 22 -1.75 -14.54 7.65
C GLN A 22 -1.48 -13.48 8.71
N VAL A 23 -0.48 -12.61 8.50
CA VAL A 23 -0.19 -11.50 9.42
C VAL A 23 -1.41 -10.58 9.53
N PHE A 24 -2.04 -10.21 8.41
CA PHE A 24 -3.25 -9.40 8.40
C PHE A 24 -4.42 -10.09 9.10
N SER A 25 -4.55 -11.41 8.96
CA SER A 25 -5.56 -12.21 9.67
C SER A 25 -5.37 -12.09 11.18
N MET A 26 -4.13 -12.20 11.64
CA MET A 26 -3.81 -12.11 13.05
C MET A 26 -4.01 -10.69 13.60
N CYS A 27 -3.55 -9.65 12.91
CA CYS A 27 -3.84 -8.25 13.25
C CYS A 27 -5.34 -8.00 13.35
N SER A 28 -6.12 -8.51 12.41
CA SER A 28 -7.58 -8.41 12.41
C SER A 28 -8.19 -9.10 13.63
N MET A 29 -7.74 -10.30 13.99
CA MET A 29 -8.19 -10.99 15.20
C MET A 29 -7.87 -10.21 16.48
N LEU A 30 -6.68 -9.61 16.58
CA LEU A 30 -6.29 -8.78 17.72
C LEU A 30 -7.18 -7.54 17.83
N LEU A 31 -7.48 -6.87 16.71
CA LEU A 31 -8.41 -5.74 16.66
C LEU A 31 -9.83 -6.14 17.05
N GLN A 32 -10.29 -7.36 16.73
CA GLN A 32 -11.63 -7.80 17.13
C GLN A 32 -11.73 -8.19 18.62
N ARG A 33 -10.62 -8.60 19.25
CA ARG A 33 -10.57 -8.91 20.68
C ARG A 33 -10.69 -7.64 21.54
N ASN A 34 -10.05 -6.54 21.13
CA ASN A 34 -10.14 -5.28 21.83
C ASN A 34 -11.54 -4.64 21.66
N THR A 35 -12.11 -4.16 22.78
CA THR A 35 -13.50 -3.68 22.85
C THR A 35 -13.70 -2.36 22.11
N ASP A 36 -12.73 -1.44 22.16
CA ASP A 36 -12.81 -0.11 21.54
C ASP A 36 -12.73 -0.20 20.01
N THR A 37 -11.85 -1.05 19.50
CA THR A 37 -11.64 -1.28 18.06
C THR A 37 -12.80 -2.10 17.48
N ARG A 38 -13.32 -3.09 18.21
CA ARG A 38 -14.52 -3.85 17.79
C ARG A 38 -15.76 -2.97 17.69
N LYS A 39 -16.01 -2.06 18.63
CA LYS A 39 -17.13 -1.10 18.57
C LYS A 39 -17.11 -0.24 17.31
N ARG A 40 -15.91 0.08 16.82
CA ARG A 40 -15.69 0.87 15.60
C ARG A 40 -15.60 0.02 14.33
N LYS A 41 -15.77 -1.31 14.46
CA LYS A 41 -15.60 -2.29 13.38
C LYS A 41 -14.24 -2.17 12.67
N LEU A 42 -13.17 -1.83 13.41
CA LEU A 42 -11.83 -1.76 12.84
C LEU A 42 -11.38 -3.16 12.41
N ASN A 43 -11.09 -3.32 11.13
CA ASN A 43 -10.71 -4.58 10.53
C ASN A 43 -9.76 -4.32 9.35
N ILE A 44 -9.08 -5.36 8.89
CA ILE A 44 -8.34 -5.33 7.63
C ILE A 44 -9.02 -6.32 6.70
N ARG A 45 -9.36 -5.85 5.50
CA ARG A 45 -9.93 -6.70 4.47
C ARG A 45 -8.85 -7.60 3.89
N ARG A 46 -9.18 -8.88 3.74
CA ARG A 46 -8.27 -9.96 3.37
C ARG A 46 -8.85 -10.73 2.20
N TYR A 47 -7.98 -11.42 1.49
CA TYR A 47 -8.32 -12.41 0.48
C TYR A 47 -7.52 -13.68 0.72
N LYS A 48 -8.05 -14.81 0.23
CA LYS A 48 -7.35 -16.08 0.33
C LYS A 48 -6.30 -16.21 -0.76
N VAL A 49 -5.12 -16.67 -0.37
CA VAL A 49 -4.04 -17.05 -1.28
C VAL A 49 -3.63 -18.46 -0.94
N VAL A 50 -3.58 -19.32 -1.95
CA VAL A 50 -3.19 -20.72 -1.83
C VAL A 50 -2.03 -20.96 -2.80
N PRO A 51 -0.78 -20.88 -2.35
CA PRO A 51 0.37 -21.21 -3.18
C PRO A 51 0.41 -22.73 -3.41
N PHE A 52 0.64 -23.15 -4.66
CA PHE A 52 0.83 -24.55 -5.03
C PHE A 52 2.30 -24.89 -5.26
N SER A 53 3.07 -23.94 -5.82
CA SER A 53 4.50 -24.05 -6.06
C SER A 53 5.18 -22.68 -5.93
N GLN A 54 6.48 -22.59 -6.22
CA GLN A 54 7.22 -21.32 -6.18
C GLN A 54 6.77 -20.29 -7.25
N ARG A 55 6.00 -20.73 -8.26
CA ARG A 55 5.58 -19.92 -9.42
C ARG A 55 4.11 -20.12 -9.78
N SER A 56 3.33 -20.72 -8.88
CA SER A 56 1.93 -20.96 -9.14
C SER A 56 1.12 -21.02 -7.85
N GLY A 57 -0.09 -20.52 -7.95
CA GLY A 57 -1.06 -20.54 -6.86
C GLY A 57 -2.37 -19.94 -7.33
N VAL A 58 -3.33 -19.91 -6.40
CA VAL A 58 -4.64 -19.33 -6.63
C VAL A 58 -4.87 -18.23 -5.62
N LEU A 59 -5.35 -17.11 -6.11
CA LEU A 59 -5.81 -16.00 -5.30
C LEU A 59 -7.32 -15.81 -5.45
N GLU A 60 -7.97 -15.50 -4.34
CA GLU A 60 -9.38 -15.15 -4.32
C GLU A 60 -9.59 -13.82 -5.04
N TRP A 61 -10.48 -13.84 -6.04
CA TRP A 61 -10.87 -12.60 -6.70
C TRP A 61 -11.74 -11.78 -5.76
N CYS A 62 -11.32 -10.55 -5.50
CA CYS A 62 -12.08 -9.60 -4.70
C CYS A 62 -13.28 -9.06 -5.51
N SER A 63 -14.34 -9.86 -5.64
CA SER A 63 -15.56 -9.48 -6.37
C SER A 63 -16.15 -8.16 -5.85
N GLY A 64 -16.55 -7.28 -6.77
CA GLY A 64 -17.12 -5.97 -6.45
C GLY A 64 -16.10 -4.93 -6.00
N THR A 65 -14.80 -5.20 -6.20
CA THR A 65 -13.74 -4.21 -5.97
C THR A 65 -13.19 -3.70 -7.30
N MET A 66 -12.69 -2.47 -7.27
CA MET A 66 -11.98 -1.86 -8.40
C MET A 66 -10.71 -1.16 -7.91
N PRO A 67 -9.62 -1.14 -8.70
CA PRO A 67 -8.45 -0.32 -8.36
C PRO A 67 -8.82 1.15 -8.23
N ILE A 68 -8.28 1.84 -7.23
CA ILE A 68 -8.51 3.29 -7.09
C ILE A 68 -7.94 4.05 -8.29
N GLY A 69 -6.89 3.51 -8.93
CA GLY A 69 -6.33 4.05 -10.15
C GLY A 69 -7.30 4.03 -11.33
N GLU A 70 -8.11 2.98 -11.47
CA GLU A 70 -9.16 2.90 -12.48
C GLU A 70 -10.25 3.95 -12.22
N PHE A 71 -10.69 4.09 -10.96
CA PHE A 71 -11.70 5.10 -10.62
C PHE A 71 -11.17 6.54 -10.80
N LEU A 72 -9.95 6.83 -10.38
CA LEU A 72 -9.41 8.20 -10.32
C LEU A 72 -8.78 8.64 -11.65
N ALA A 73 -7.90 7.81 -12.20
CA ALA A 73 -6.91 8.19 -13.21
C ALA A 73 -7.11 7.50 -14.57
N ASP A 74 -8.22 6.77 -14.79
CA ASP A 74 -8.54 6.22 -16.10
C ASP A 74 -8.64 7.35 -17.16
N PRO A 75 -7.98 7.21 -18.33
CA PRO A 75 -7.91 8.26 -19.35
C PRO A 75 -9.26 8.69 -19.94
N ASN A 76 -10.28 7.82 -19.90
CA ASN A 76 -11.56 8.04 -20.55
C ASN A 76 -12.69 8.28 -19.52
N LYS A 77 -12.70 7.54 -18.42
CA LYS A 77 -13.77 7.50 -17.42
C LYS A 77 -13.33 7.89 -16.01
N GLY A 78 -12.05 8.22 -15.80
CA GLY A 78 -11.53 8.59 -14.50
C GLY A 78 -12.22 9.81 -13.90
N ALA A 79 -12.42 9.80 -12.59
CA ALA A 79 -13.08 10.86 -11.83
C ALA A 79 -12.40 12.22 -12.04
N HIS A 80 -11.07 12.25 -12.14
CA HIS A 80 -10.33 13.50 -12.43
C HIS A 80 -10.75 14.12 -13.76
N ARG A 81 -10.91 13.29 -14.81
CA ARG A 81 -11.38 13.77 -16.12
C ARG A 81 -12.85 14.19 -16.11
N ARG A 82 -13.70 13.47 -15.37
CA ARG A 82 -15.15 13.74 -15.30
C ARG A 82 -15.47 15.00 -14.51
N PHE A 83 -14.86 15.18 -13.35
CA PHE A 83 -15.17 16.27 -12.42
C PHE A 83 -14.26 17.50 -12.58
N ARG A 84 -13.07 17.33 -13.14
CA ARG A 84 -12.07 18.38 -13.33
C ARG A 84 -11.45 18.33 -14.74
N PRO A 85 -12.24 18.48 -15.81
CA PRO A 85 -11.73 18.38 -17.18
C PRO A 85 -10.71 19.47 -17.57
N GLN A 86 -10.64 20.56 -16.80
CA GLN A 86 -9.70 21.67 -17.03
C GLN A 86 -8.37 21.50 -16.31
N ASP A 87 -8.28 20.58 -15.34
CA ASP A 87 -7.06 20.27 -14.62
C ASP A 87 -6.10 19.46 -15.53
N TRP A 88 -4.84 19.34 -15.12
CA TRP A 88 -3.89 18.50 -15.84
C TRP A 88 -4.30 17.03 -15.81
N THR A 89 -3.96 16.27 -16.85
CA THR A 89 -4.18 14.82 -16.84
C THR A 89 -3.12 14.10 -16.00
N SER A 90 -3.46 12.94 -15.44
CA SER A 90 -2.50 12.12 -14.68
C SER A 90 -1.24 11.79 -15.49
N LEU A 91 -1.38 11.60 -16.81
CA LEU A 91 -0.24 11.37 -17.72
C LEU A 91 0.65 12.62 -17.85
N SER A 92 0.07 13.81 -17.98
CA SER A 92 0.80 15.08 -18.01
C SER A 92 1.57 15.32 -16.70
N CYS A 93 0.92 15.05 -15.56
CA CYS A 93 1.55 15.13 -14.25
C CYS A 93 2.72 14.16 -14.10
N ARG A 94 2.54 12.90 -14.55
CA ARG A 94 3.60 11.87 -14.54
C ARG A 94 4.80 12.30 -15.39
N LYS A 95 4.57 12.75 -16.63
CA LYS A 95 5.62 13.25 -17.51
C LYS A 95 6.41 14.39 -16.88
N LYS A 96 5.71 15.39 -16.34
CA LYS A 96 6.32 16.54 -15.64
C LYS A 96 7.17 16.09 -14.45
N MET A 97 6.71 15.12 -13.67
CA MET A 97 7.49 14.57 -12.54
C MET A 97 8.71 13.78 -13.00
N THR A 98 8.64 13.05 -14.11
CA THR A 98 9.79 12.30 -14.66
C THR A 98 10.87 13.25 -15.16
N GLU A 99 10.52 14.27 -15.94
CA GLU A 99 11.46 15.20 -16.60
C GLU A 99 12.05 16.26 -15.66
N ALA A 100 11.40 16.53 -14.51
CA ALA A 100 11.83 17.57 -13.60
C ALA A 100 13.19 17.27 -12.94
N SER A 101 14.08 18.26 -12.93
CA SER A 101 15.31 18.28 -12.14
C SER A 101 15.02 18.58 -10.66
N ASP A 102 14.26 19.66 -10.38
CA ASP A 102 13.72 19.94 -9.05
C ASP A 102 12.35 19.25 -8.88
N LYS A 103 12.39 18.07 -8.24
CA LYS A 103 11.19 17.27 -7.98
C LYS A 103 10.19 17.97 -7.07
N LEU A 104 10.64 18.74 -6.07
CA LEU A 104 9.74 19.39 -5.11
C LEU A 104 8.97 20.53 -5.76
N GLN A 105 9.66 21.36 -6.55
CA GLN A 105 9.01 22.42 -7.31
C GLN A 105 7.98 21.86 -8.28
N ALA A 106 8.35 20.82 -9.04
CA ALA A 106 7.45 20.15 -9.98
C ALA A 106 6.23 19.54 -9.28
N TYR A 107 6.42 18.87 -8.13
CA TYR A 107 5.32 18.30 -7.36
C TYR A 107 4.34 19.39 -6.86
N ASN A 108 4.85 20.51 -6.38
CA ASN A 108 4.01 21.65 -5.97
C ASN A 108 3.24 22.25 -7.15
N GLU A 109 3.86 22.34 -8.33
CA GLU A 109 3.22 22.80 -9.56
C GLU A 109 2.11 21.84 -10.01
N VAL A 110 2.39 20.53 -10.01
CA VAL A 110 1.40 19.48 -10.28
C VAL A 110 0.24 19.59 -9.30
N CYS A 111 0.50 19.72 -8.00
CA CYS A 111 -0.56 19.80 -6.98
C CYS A 111 -1.45 21.04 -7.11
N LYS A 112 -0.94 22.13 -7.69
CA LYS A 112 -1.74 23.33 -7.99
C LYS A 112 -2.72 23.11 -9.15
N ASN A 113 -2.29 22.37 -10.17
CA ASN A 113 -3.03 22.10 -11.40
C ASN A 113 -3.78 20.76 -11.42
N PHE A 114 -3.72 20.00 -10.32
CA PHE A 114 -4.39 18.71 -10.15
C PHE A 114 -5.05 18.68 -8.77
N ARG A 115 -6.38 18.83 -8.71
CA ARG A 115 -7.13 18.89 -7.44
C ARG A 115 -7.79 17.56 -7.11
N PRO A 116 -7.85 17.17 -5.82
CA PRO A 116 -8.42 15.87 -5.44
C PRO A 116 -9.93 15.83 -5.63
N VAL A 117 -10.41 14.65 -6.06
CA VAL A 117 -11.80 14.37 -6.43
C VAL A 117 -12.33 13.08 -5.78
N PHE A 118 -11.53 12.36 -5.00
CA PHE A 118 -11.96 11.06 -4.47
C PHE A 118 -13.18 11.11 -3.55
N ARG A 119 -13.50 12.28 -2.95
CA ARG A 119 -14.75 12.49 -2.21
C ARG A 119 -16.00 12.07 -3.00
N TYR A 120 -15.95 12.15 -4.34
CA TYR A 120 -17.10 11.85 -5.18
C TYR A 120 -17.38 10.34 -5.28
N PHE A 121 -16.42 9.46 -4.97
CA PHE A 121 -16.65 8.01 -4.99
C PHE A 121 -17.87 7.61 -4.16
N CYS A 122 -17.92 8.06 -2.89
CA CYS A 122 -19.06 7.76 -2.02
C CYS A 122 -20.32 8.54 -2.44
N MET A 123 -20.18 9.76 -2.95
CA MET A 123 -21.32 10.61 -3.32
C MET A 123 -22.09 10.08 -4.54
N GLU A 124 -21.38 9.50 -5.52
CA GLU A 124 -22.02 8.94 -6.72
C GLU A 124 -22.72 7.60 -6.44
N ARG A 125 -22.22 6.82 -5.50
CA ARG A 125 -22.67 5.43 -5.26
C ARG A 125 -23.68 5.31 -4.12
N PHE A 126 -23.61 6.18 -3.12
CA PHE A 126 -24.48 6.12 -1.94
C PHE A 126 -25.30 7.41 -1.84
N LEU A 127 -26.49 7.40 -2.42
CA LEU A 127 -27.37 8.57 -2.48
C LEU A 127 -28.10 8.86 -1.16
N ASP A 128 -28.33 7.81 -0.35
CA ASP A 128 -28.90 7.96 0.99
C ASP A 128 -27.85 8.55 1.95
N PRO A 129 -28.12 9.69 2.63
CA PRO A 129 -27.12 10.33 3.50
C PRO A 129 -26.66 9.49 4.69
N ALA A 130 -27.52 8.65 5.24
CA ALA A 130 -27.15 7.79 6.37
C ALA A 130 -26.21 6.67 5.90
N VAL A 131 -26.52 6.03 4.77
CA VAL A 131 -25.65 5.04 4.13
C VAL A 131 -24.34 5.68 3.69
N TRP A 132 -24.38 6.84 3.04
CA TRP A 132 -23.18 7.58 2.64
C TRP A 132 -22.24 7.83 3.82
N MET A 133 -22.78 8.29 4.96
CA MET A 133 -21.99 8.54 6.15
C MET A 133 -21.38 7.25 6.70
N GLU A 134 -22.15 6.15 6.75
CA GLU A 134 -21.66 4.85 7.17
C GLU A 134 -20.51 4.36 6.28
N LYS A 135 -20.66 4.44 4.95
CA LYS A 135 -19.65 3.98 3.98
C LYS A 135 -18.39 4.84 4.00
N ARG A 136 -18.53 6.16 4.15
CA ARG A 136 -17.38 7.05 4.34
C ARG A 136 -16.61 6.75 5.63
N LEU A 137 -17.32 6.40 6.71
CA LEU A 137 -16.67 5.96 7.96
C LEU A 137 -15.95 4.62 7.77
N ALA A 138 -16.57 3.65 7.10
CA ALA A 138 -15.94 2.37 6.77
C ALA A 138 -14.67 2.56 5.94
N TYR A 139 -14.72 3.42 4.91
CA TYR A 139 -13.56 3.85 4.15
C TYR A 139 -12.45 4.38 5.06
N THR A 140 -12.76 5.39 5.88
CA THR A 140 -11.78 6.03 6.77
C THR A 140 -11.18 5.05 7.78
N HIS A 141 -11.99 4.14 8.32
CA HIS A 141 -11.53 3.09 9.21
C HIS A 141 -10.57 2.12 8.50
N SER A 142 -10.92 1.68 7.29
CA SER A 142 -10.09 0.76 6.51
C SER A 142 -8.74 1.38 6.12
N VAL A 143 -8.72 2.66 5.75
CA VAL A 143 -7.47 3.40 5.45
C VAL A 143 -6.61 3.49 6.70
N ALA A 144 -7.20 3.81 7.86
CA ALA A 144 -6.46 3.93 9.11
C ALA A 144 -5.85 2.60 9.56
N THR A 145 -6.62 1.51 9.53
CA THR A 145 -6.14 0.19 9.95
C THR A 145 -5.07 -0.35 9.00
N SER A 146 -5.28 -0.24 7.69
CA SER A 146 -4.31 -0.72 6.69
C SER A 146 -3.02 0.10 6.70
N SER A 147 -3.10 1.42 6.92
CA SER A 147 -1.92 2.30 7.01
C SER A 147 -1.02 1.92 8.19
N ILE A 148 -1.59 1.73 9.38
CA ILE A 148 -0.80 1.40 10.57
C ILE A 148 -0.24 -0.01 10.51
N VAL A 149 -1.05 -0.99 10.09
CA VAL A 149 -0.55 -2.37 9.96
C VAL A 149 0.46 -2.50 8.83
N GLY A 150 0.22 -1.86 7.69
CA GLY A 150 1.17 -1.76 6.58
C GLY A 150 2.49 -1.14 7.02
N TYR A 151 2.45 -0.06 7.78
CA TYR A 151 3.65 0.53 8.38
C TYR A 151 4.38 -0.44 9.31
N ILE A 152 3.70 -1.15 10.21
CA ILE A 152 4.34 -2.09 11.15
C ILE A 152 5.08 -3.19 10.39
N VAL A 153 4.41 -3.81 9.42
CA VAL A 153 5.01 -4.88 8.61
C VAL A 153 5.97 -4.38 7.54
N GLY A 154 6.02 -3.06 7.29
CA GLY A 154 6.88 -2.45 6.28
C GLY A 154 6.45 -2.76 4.85
N LEU A 155 5.13 -2.75 4.60
CA LEU A 155 4.54 -2.94 3.28
C LEU A 155 4.92 -1.79 2.35
N GLY A 156 5.49 -2.11 1.19
CA GLY A 156 5.87 -1.16 0.15
C GLY A 156 5.11 -1.38 -1.15
N ASP A 157 5.48 -0.65 -2.19
CA ASP A 157 4.90 -0.70 -3.53
C ASP A 157 3.37 -0.46 -3.54
N ARG A 158 2.96 0.60 -2.84
CA ARG A 158 1.54 0.97 -2.65
C ARG A 158 1.08 2.01 -3.67
N HIS A 159 1.31 1.72 -4.95
CA HIS A 159 0.79 2.51 -6.05
C HIS A 159 -0.73 2.31 -6.24
N ILE A 160 -1.35 3.12 -7.10
CA ILE A 160 -2.82 3.21 -7.24
C ILE A 160 -3.50 1.96 -7.81
N GLN A 161 -2.74 1.01 -8.38
CA GLN A 161 -3.30 -0.25 -8.87
C GLN A 161 -3.34 -1.33 -7.78
N ASN A 162 -2.42 -1.27 -6.81
CA ASN A 162 -2.33 -2.23 -5.70
C ASN A 162 -3.24 -1.90 -4.51
N ILE A 163 -4.07 -0.87 -4.65
CA ILE A 163 -5.09 -0.50 -3.67
C ILE A 163 -6.44 -0.51 -4.38
N LEU A 164 -7.26 -1.48 -4.00
CA LEU A 164 -8.63 -1.61 -4.47
C LEU A 164 -9.59 -0.95 -3.49
N ILE A 165 -10.74 -0.52 -3.99
CA ILE A 165 -11.88 -0.10 -3.18
C ILE A 165 -13.09 -0.97 -3.50
N ASP A 166 -13.78 -1.47 -2.48
CA ASP A 166 -15.04 -2.18 -2.65
C ASP A 166 -16.19 -1.21 -2.93
N GLU A 167 -16.88 -1.41 -4.05
CA GLU A 167 -18.00 -0.59 -4.49
C GLU A 167 -19.22 -0.64 -3.56
N GLN A 168 -19.37 -1.70 -2.76
CA GLN A 168 -20.51 -1.90 -1.87
C GLN A 168 -20.22 -1.47 -0.43
N SER A 169 -19.01 -1.75 0.07
CA SER A 169 -18.63 -1.43 1.45
C SER A 169 -17.81 -0.13 1.59
N ALA A 170 -17.21 0.34 0.51
CA ALA A 170 -16.22 1.43 0.48
C ALA A 170 -14.93 1.15 1.29
N GLU A 171 -14.69 -0.11 1.69
CA GLU A 171 -13.45 -0.50 2.35
C GLU A 171 -12.31 -0.66 1.34
N LEU A 172 -11.10 -0.28 1.75
CA LEU A 172 -9.90 -0.54 0.97
C LEU A 172 -9.42 -1.98 1.11
N VAL A 173 -8.91 -2.53 0.01
CA VAL A 173 -8.23 -3.83 -0.05
C VAL A 173 -6.87 -3.62 -0.68
N HIS A 174 -5.82 -4.01 0.05
CA HIS A 174 -4.46 -3.98 -0.48
C HIS A 174 -4.18 -5.35 -1.10
N ILE A 175 -3.78 -5.39 -2.36
CA ILE A 175 -3.40 -6.58 -3.11
C ILE A 175 -1.92 -6.55 -3.46
N ASP A 176 -1.38 -7.66 -3.97
CA ASP A 176 0.02 -7.79 -4.38
C ASP A 176 0.97 -7.35 -3.26
N LEU A 177 1.10 -8.18 -2.23
CA LEU A 177 1.85 -7.86 -1.00
C LEU A 177 3.32 -8.31 -1.09
N GLY A 178 3.84 -8.48 -2.31
CA GLY A 178 5.17 -9.01 -2.59
C GLY A 178 6.34 -8.09 -2.24
N VAL A 179 6.08 -6.85 -1.83
CA VAL A 179 7.09 -5.92 -1.30
C VAL A 179 6.75 -5.60 0.15
N ALA A 180 7.47 -6.22 1.10
CA ALA A 180 7.20 -6.09 2.53
C ALA A 180 8.49 -5.92 3.34
N PHE A 181 8.39 -5.79 4.66
CA PHE A 181 9.55 -5.76 5.56
C PHE A 181 10.63 -4.72 5.17
N GLU A 182 10.20 -3.51 4.81
CA GLU A 182 11.06 -2.36 4.43
C GLU A 182 11.76 -2.50 3.07
N GLN A 183 11.44 -3.52 2.27
CA GLN A 183 12.02 -3.72 0.95
C GLN A 183 11.79 -2.53 -0.01
N GLY A 184 10.68 -1.79 0.15
CA GLY A 184 10.39 -0.57 -0.62
C GLY A 184 11.48 0.52 -0.50
N LYS A 185 12.27 0.53 0.58
CA LYS A 185 13.40 1.46 0.77
C LYS A 185 14.67 1.06 0.02
N ILE A 186 14.72 -0.15 -0.53
CA ILE A 186 15.87 -0.73 -1.22
C ILE A 186 15.68 -0.67 -2.75
N LEU A 187 14.48 -0.29 -3.21
CA LEU A 187 14.19 -0.10 -4.63
C LEU A 187 15.10 0.98 -5.26
N PRO A 188 15.32 0.94 -6.60
CA PRO A 188 16.16 1.93 -7.29
C PRO A 188 15.75 3.37 -7.01
N THR A 189 14.45 3.63 -6.98
CA THR A 189 13.85 4.83 -6.38
C THR A 189 13.19 4.43 -5.05
N PRO A 190 13.82 4.70 -3.90
CA PRO A 190 13.29 4.30 -2.59
C PRO A 190 11.94 4.95 -2.27
N GLU A 191 11.06 4.19 -1.63
CA GLU A 191 9.85 4.75 -1.03
C GLU A 191 10.18 5.53 0.25
N THR A 192 9.85 6.82 0.23
CA THR A 192 10.18 7.80 1.30
C THR A 192 9.04 8.02 2.28
N VAL A 193 7.87 7.40 2.06
CA VAL A 193 6.67 7.55 2.90
C VAL A 193 6.38 6.24 3.64
N PRO A 194 5.83 6.29 4.88
CA PRO A 194 5.54 5.08 5.65
C PRO A 194 4.31 4.31 5.15
N PHE A 195 3.40 4.97 4.44
CA PHE A 195 2.21 4.40 3.80
C PHE A 195 1.59 5.44 2.85
N ARG A 196 0.66 5.00 1.99
CA ARG A 196 -0.04 5.90 1.06
C ARG A 196 -1.08 6.76 1.81
N LEU A 197 -0.79 8.05 1.94
CA LEU A 197 -1.73 9.06 2.46
C LEU A 197 -1.73 10.31 1.57
N SER A 198 -1.97 10.10 0.29
CA SER A 198 -1.96 11.17 -0.70
C SER A 198 -3.22 12.04 -0.65
N ARG A 199 -3.25 13.10 -1.48
CA ARG A 199 -4.29 14.13 -1.41
C ARG A 199 -5.68 13.59 -1.70
N ASP A 200 -5.84 12.68 -2.66
CA ASP A 200 -7.12 12.03 -2.96
C ASP A 200 -7.54 11.06 -1.85
N ILE A 201 -6.61 10.30 -1.25
CA ILE A 201 -6.92 9.43 -0.10
C ILE A 201 -7.46 10.26 1.08
N VAL A 202 -6.81 11.39 1.40
CA VAL A 202 -7.29 12.31 2.44
C VAL A 202 -8.64 12.93 2.06
N ASP A 203 -8.86 13.20 0.78
CA ASP A 203 -10.10 13.77 0.27
C ASP A 203 -11.33 12.89 0.49
N GLY A 204 -11.15 11.58 0.33
CA GLY A 204 -12.19 10.58 0.57
C GLY A 204 -12.69 10.55 2.02
N MET A 205 -11.89 11.04 2.98
CA MET A 205 -12.28 11.10 4.39
C MET A 205 -13.28 12.24 4.67
N GLY A 206 -13.38 13.22 3.77
CA GLY A 206 -14.24 14.39 3.90
C GLY A 206 -13.54 15.58 4.56
N ILE A 207 -14.34 16.50 5.11
CA ILE A 207 -13.86 17.84 5.52
C ILE A 207 -12.86 17.83 6.67
N THR A 208 -12.92 16.83 7.56
CA THR A 208 -11.97 16.72 8.68
C THR A 208 -10.61 16.19 8.22
N GLY A 209 -10.53 15.60 7.02
CA GLY A 209 -9.33 14.97 6.49
C GLY A 209 -8.75 13.95 7.47
N VAL A 210 -7.45 14.07 7.74
CA VAL A 210 -6.72 13.21 8.67
C VAL A 210 -7.07 13.46 10.14
N GLU A 211 -7.58 14.65 10.46
CA GLU A 211 -8.00 14.99 11.81
C GLU A 211 -9.38 14.38 12.10
N GLY A 212 -9.58 13.99 13.36
CA GLY A 212 -10.81 13.30 13.79
C GLY A 212 -10.71 11.78 13.61
N VAL A 213 -11.57 11.20 12.78
CA VAL A 213 -11.79 9.74 12.74
C VAL A 213 -10.52 8.99 12.35
N PHE A 214 -9.83 9.44 11.30
CA PHE A 214 -8.61 8.77 10.82
C PHE A 214 -7.53 8.71 11.91
N ARG A 215 -7.10 9.86 12.45
CA ARG A 215 -6.10 9.92 13.54
C ARG A 215 -6.49 9.05 14.73
N ARG A 216 -7.75 9.11 15.19
CA ARG A 216 -8.22 8.30 16.33
C ARG A 216 -8.20 6.80 16.04
N CYS A 217 -8.54 6.39 14.83
CA CYS A 217 -8.47 4.99 14.43
C CYS A 217 -7.02 4.52 14.29
N CYS A 218 -6.11 5.36 13.80
CA CYS A 218 -4.68 5.08 13.77
C CYS A 218 -4.11 4.89 15.18
N GLU A 219 -4.43 5.80 16.12
CA GLU A 219 -4.03 5.70 17.53
C GLU A 219 -4.52 4.39 18.16
N LYS A 220 -5.80 4.04 17.98
CA LYS A 220 -6.36 2.81 18.55
C LYS A 220 -5.82 1.55 17.91
N THR A 221 -5.56 1.57 16.60
CA THR A 221 -4.91 0.44 15.91
C THR A 221 -3.49 0.26 16.44
N MET A 222 -2.71 1.35 16.51
CA MET A 222 -1.34 1.32 17.03
C MET A 222 -1.30 0.85 18.48
N GLU A 223 -2.20 1.32 19.35
CA GLU A 223 -2.32 0.86 20.74
C GLU A 223 -2.49 -0.67 20.82
N VAL A 224 -3.41 -1.24 20.03
CA VAL A 224 -3.63 -2.70 19.99
C VAL A 224 -2.38 -3.42 19.50
N MET A 225 -1.75 -2.96 18.42
CA MET A 225 -0.55 -3.60 17.89
C MET A 225 0.61 -3.60 18.89
N ARG A 226 0.86 -2.45 19.56
CA ARG A 226 1.90 -2.34 20.59
C ARG A 226 1.60 -3.20 21.82
N SER A 227 0.33 -3.27 22.25
CA SER A 227 -0.08 -4.12 23.38
C SER A 227 0.09 -5.62 23.10
N SER A 228 0.03 -6.01 21.83
CA SER A 228 0.14 -7.40 21.36
C SER A 228 1.46 -7.68 20.64
N GLN A 229 2.52 -6.92 20.95
CA GLN A 229 3.79 -6.97 20.23
C GLN A 229 4.42 -8.36 20.19
N GLU A 230 4.38 -9.10 21.30
CA GLU A 230 4.99 -10.44 21.41
C GLU A 230 4.37 -11.40 20.40
N ALA A 231 3.04 -11.37 20.28
CA ALA A 231 2.33 -12.26 19.38
C ALA A 231 2.60 -11.91 17.90
N LEU A 232 2.76 -10.62 17.57
CA LEU A 232 3.14 -10.18 16.22
C LEU A 232 4.58 -10.57 15.89
N LEU A 233 5.50 -10.35 16.83
CA LEU A 233 6.92 -10.72 16.69
C LEU A 233 7.07 -12.23 16.47
N THR A 234 6.42 -13.06 17.29
CA THR A 234 6.50 -14.52 17.16
C THR A 234 6.04 -15.01 15.77
N ILE A 235 4.96 -14.43 15.23
CA ILE A 235 4.48 -14.84 13.90
C ILE A 235 5.46 -14.42 12.82
N VAL A 236 5.91 -13.16 12.82
CA VAL A 236 6.89 -12.70 11.84
C VAL A 236 8.21 -13.47 11.96
N GLU A 237 8.63 -13.83 13.16
CA GLU A 237 9.81 -14.66 13.42
C GLU A 237 9.66 -16.04 12.79
N VAL A 238 8.56 -16.76 13.06
CA VAL A 238 8.27 -18.07 12.45
C VAL A 238 8.30 -17.99 10.92
N LEU A 239 7.80 -16.91 10.35
CA LEU A 239 7.73 -16.70 8.91
C LEU A 239 9.10 -16.38 8.29
N LEU A 240 9.92 -15.58 8.97
CA LEU A 240 11.25 -15.20 8.49
C LEU A 240 12.25 -16.34 8.53
N TYR A 241 12.07 -17.30 9.45
CA TYR A 241 12.91 -18.50 9.55
C TYR A 241 12.43 -19.68 8.70
N ASP A 242 11.41 -19.50 7.85
CA ASP A 242 11.00 -20.53 6.88
C ASP A 242 12.10 -20.69 5.79
N PRO A 243 12.78 -21.85 5.70
CA PRO A 243 13.88 -22.07 4.76
C PRO A 243 13.44 -22.11 3.29
N LEU A 244 12.14 -22.23 3.01
CA LEU A 244 11.61 -22.26 1.65
C LEU A 244 11.38 -20.88 1.07
N PHE A 245 11.70 -19.82 1.83
CA PHE A 245 11.30 -18.47 1.54
C PHE A 245 12.50 -17.54 1.35
N ASP A 246 12.51 -16.79 0.25
CA ASP A 246 13.49 -15.74 0.02
C ASP A 246 12.89 -14.37 0.38
N TRP A 247 13.35 -13.82 1.50
CA TRP A 247 12.95 -12.50 2.00
C TRP A 247 13.86 -11.39 1.47
N THR A 248 14.81 -11.70 0.60
CA THR A 248 15.67 -10.71 -0.01
C THR A 248 15.04 -10.17 -1.30
N MET A 249 15.19 -8.86 -1.54
CA MET A 249 14.81 -8.31 -2.83
C MET A 249 15.87 -8.66 -3.86
N ASN A 250 15.49 -9.48 -4.84
CA ASN A 250 16.32 -9.70 -6.02
C ASN A 250 16.46 -8.37 -6.80
N PRO A 251 17.69 -7.93 -7.14
CA PRO A 251 17.91 -6.74 -7.97
C PRO A 251 17.11 -6.72 -9.27
N LEU A 252 16.89 -7.88 -9.90
CA LEU A 252 16.07 -7.99 -11.12
C LEU A 252 14.60 -7.69 -10.82
N LYS A 253 14.03 -8.28 -9.76
CA LYS A 253 12.65 -7.99 -9.33
C LYS A 253 12.49 -6.49 -9.01
N ALA A 254 13.45 -5.92 -8.26
CA ALA A 254 13.44 -4.49 -7.93
C ALA A 254 13.54 -3.58 -9.17
N PHE A 255 14.25 -4.01 -10.21
CA PHE A 255 14.32 -3.32 -11.49
C PHE A 255 12.99 -3.39 -12.24
N TYR A 256 12.43 -4.60 -12.46
CA TYR A 256 11.19 -4.78 -13.22
C TYR A 256 10.00 -4.02 -12.62
N LEU A 257 9.85 -4.01 -11.29
CA LEU A 257 8.78 -3.26 -10.59
C LEU A 257 8.75 -1.76 -10.96
N GLN A 258 9.91 -1.15 -11.25
CA GLN A 258 9.98 0.26 -11.64
C GLN A 258 10.21 0.46 -13.15
N HIS A 259 10.61 -0.58 -13.88
CA HIS A 259 10.89 -0.50 -15.31
C HIS A 259 9.63 -0.74 -16.15
N ASP A 260 8.75 -1.65 -15.76
CA ASP A 260 7.51 -1.94 -16.49
C ASP A 260 6.59 -0.70 -16.50
N GLU A 261 6.45 0.01 -15.38
CA GLU A 261 5.69 1.26 -15.31
C GLU A 261 6.33 2.41 -16.12
N GLN A 262 7.66 2.39 -16.36
CA GLN A 262 8.34 3.32 -17.27
C GLN A 262 8.15 2.95 -18.74
N GLN A 263 8.14 1.65 -19.07
CA GLN A 263 7.93 1.17 -20.43
C GLN A 263 6.47 1.32 -20.89
N GLU A 264 5.48 1.19 -20.01
CA GLU A 264 4.08 1.47 -20.34
C GLU A 264 3.85 2.90 -20.90
N LEU A 265 4.58 3.90 -20.38
CA LEU A 265 4.58 5.26 -20.93
C LEU A 265 5.16 5.34 -22.35
N ASN A 266 6.17 4.54 -22.63
CA ASN A 266 6.82 4.50 -23.95
C ASN A 266 5.98 3.69 -24.95
N ALA A 267 5.34 2.61 -24.49
CA ALA A 267 4.45 1.75 -25.29
C ALA A 267 3.13 2.45 -25.68
N THR A 268 2.65 3.43 -24.90
CA THR A 268 1.54 4.31 -25.32
C THR A 268 1.91 5.29 -26.42
N LEU A 269 3.19 5.37 -26.80
CA LEU A 269 3.72 6.28 -27.83
C LEU A 269 4.39 5.58 -29.03
N SER A 270 4.65 4.27 -28.99
CA SER A 270 5.08 3.51 -30.18
C SER A 270 4.82 2.01 -30.06
N SER A 271 4.28 1.42 -31.12
CA SER A 271 4.13 -0.02 -31.33
C SER A 271 5.47 -0.74 -31.58
N THR A 272 5.51 -2.03 -31.24
CA THR A 272 6.40 -3.14 -31.64
C THR A 272 7.53 -3.61 -30.69
N MET A 273 7.38 -4.89 -30.26
CA MET A 273 8.32 -6.02 -30.05
C MET A 273 9.74 -5.76 -29.52
N GLY A 274 10.36 -6.58 -28.66
CA GLY A 274 10.07 -7.93 -28.18
C GLY A 274 11.02 -8.29 -27.03
N GLY A 275 10.73 -9.38 -26.32
CA GLY A 275 11.50 -9.84 -25.17
C GLY A 275 12.70 -10.70 -25.55
N ASP A 276 13.68 -10.73 -24.65
CA ASP A 276 14.72 -11.76 -24.59
C ASP A 276 14.93 -12.16 -23.12
N ASP A 277 14.78 -13.46 -22.87
CA ASP A 277 15.11 -14.16 -21.62
C ASP A 277 16.62 -14.35 -21.49
N ILE A 278 17.20 -14.10 -20.31
CA ILE A 278 18.55 -14.58 -19.97
C ILE A 278 18.56 -15.30 -18.62
N ASP A 279 19.21 -16.46 -18.70
CA ASP A 279 19.17 -17.63 -17.83
C ASP A 279 19.89 -17.48 -16.48
N ASN A 280 19.46 -18.35 -15.56
CA ASN A 280 19.88 -18.47 -14.16
C ASN A 280 21.29 -19.07 -14.00
N GLN A 281 22.18 -18.42 -13.24
CA GLN A 281 23.29 -19.12 -12.57
C GLN A 281 23.57 -18.63 -11.14
N ARG A 282 23.19 -19.50 -10.20
CA ARG A 282 23.80 -19.86 -8.88
C ARG A 282 24.67 -18.83 -8.14
N LYS A 283 24.45 -18.74 -6.82
CA LYS A 283 25.54 -18.88 -5.83
C LYS A 283 25.09 -19.37 -4.46
N SER A 284 25.85 -20.34 -3.96
CA SER A 284 25.70 -21.05 -2.70
C SER A 284 26.59 -20.44 -1.61
N SER A 285 26.26 -19.25 -1.09
CA SER A 285 26.94 -18.70 0.09
C SER A 285 26.09 -17.79 0.99
N ASP A 286 24.76 -17.90 0.97
CA ASP A 286 23.88 -16.85 1.54
C ASP A 286 23.13 -17.20 2.83
N SER A 287 23.39 -18.35 3.46
CA SER A 287 22.70 -18.67 4.74
C SER A 287 23.03 -17.66 5.85
N GLN A 288 24.24 -17.12 5.88
CA GLN A 288 24.67 -16.14 6.88
C GLN A 288 24.22 -14.70 6.55
N SER A 289 23.97 -14.38 5.27
CA SER A 289 23.43 -13.09 4.84
C SER A 289 21.91 -13.04 5.05
N PHE A 290 21.20 -14.14 4.76
CA PHE A 290 19.77 -14.30 5.01
C PHE A 290 19.41 -14.10 6.48
N ASN A 291 20.10 -14.79 7.40
CA ASN A 291 19.85 -14.64 8.84
C ASN A 291 20.03 -13.19 9.32
N LYS A 292 21.00 -12.45 8.77
CA LYS A 292 21.20 -11.03 9.11
C LYS A 292 20.06 -10.14 8.61
N VAL A 293 19.48 -10.43 7.45
CA VAL A 293 18.32 -9.69 6.92
C VAL A 293 17.10 -9.95 7.81
N ALA A 294 16.82 -11.21 8.14
CA ALA A 294 15.74 -11.58 9.05
C ALA A 294 15.87 -10.91 10.42
N GLU A 295 17.06 -10.96 11.04
CA GLU A 295 17.35 -10.29 12.31
C GLU A 295 17.13 -8.77 12.23
N ARG A 296 17.57 -8.13 11.14
CA ARG A 296 17.35 -6.69 10.91
C ARG A 296 15.88 -6.33 10.79
N VAL A 297 15.10 -7.15 10.08
CA VAL A 297 13.66 -6.96 9.92
C VAL A 297 12.96 -7.09 11.27
N LEU A 298 13.26 -8.13 12.04
CA LEU A 298 12.68 -8.34 13.38
C LEU A 298 13.02 -7.19 14.32
N LEU A 299 14.28 -6.76 14.34
CA LEU A 299 14.72 -5.63 15.15
C LEU A 299 13.95 -4.36 14.77
N ARG A 300 13.80 -4.08 13.47
CA ARG A 300 13.08 -2.90 13.00
C ARG A 300 11.58 -2.97 13.35
N LEU A 301 10.96 -4.13 13.20
CA LEU A 301 9.55 -4.33 13.59
C LEU A 301 9.37 -4.14 15.10
N GLN A 302 10.31 -4.64 15.90
CA GLN A 302 10.33 -4.45 17.35
C GLN A 302 10.47 -2.98 17.73
N GLU A 303 11.34 -2.21 17.07
CA GLU A 303 11.46 -0.76 17.27
C GLU A 303 10.13 -0.05 17.01
N LYS A 304 9.47 -0.33 15.87
CA LYS A 304 8.18 0.26 15.53
C LYS A 304 7.11 -0.04 16.58
N LEU A 305 7.04 -1.29 17.08
CA LEU A 305 6.09 -1.68 18.12
C LEU A 305 6.44 -1.11 19.52
N LYS A 306 7.70 -0.81 19.78
CA LYS A 306 8.12 -0.06 20.98
C LYS A 306 7.93 1.44 20.83
N GLY A 307 7.59 1.93 19.64
CA GLY A 307 7.44 3.34 19.33
C GLY A 307 8.77 4.07 19.18
N VAL A 308 9.83 3.37 18.77
CA VAL A 308 11.17 3.93 18.58
C VAL A 308 11.34 4.38 17.13
N GLU A 309 11.33 5.69 16.91
CA GLU A 309 11.62 6.30 15.60
C GLU A 309 12.89 7.13 15.69
N GLU A 310 13.85 6.87 14.79
CA GLU A 310 15.14 7.57 14.71
C GLU A 310 15.87 7.65 16.07
N GLY A 311 15.79 6.57 16.86
CA GLY A 311 16.41 6.47 18.18
C GLY A 311 15.62 7.14 19.32
N THR A 312 14.46 7.71 19.04
CA THR A 312 13.63 8.41 20.05
C THR A 312 12.38 7.61 20.36
N VAL A 313 12.06 7.43 21.65
CA VAL A 313 10.83 6.75 22.09
C VAL A 313 9.65 7.71 22.04
N LEU A 314 8.61 7.34 21.31
CA LEU A 314 7.39 8.12 21.15
C LEU A 314 6.18 7.43 21.81
N SER A 315 5.27 8.26 22.33
CA SER A 315 3.94 7.81 22.70
C SER A 315 3.15 7.37 21.46
N VAL A 316 2.05 6.64 21.65
CA VAL A 316 1.17 6.22 20.53
C VAL A 316 0.74 7.42 19.69
N GLY A 317 0.25 8.49 20.34
CA GLY A 317 -0.16 9.71 19.65
C GLY A 317 1.00 10.43 18.95
N GLY A 318 2.18 10.47 19.58
CA GLY A 318 3.39 11.06 19.00
C GLY A 318 3.86 10.32 17.75
N GLN A 319 3.91 8.99 17.81
CA GLN A 319 4.29 8.13 16.69
C GLN A 319 3.29 8.26 15.54
N VAL A 320 1.99 8.16 15.81
CA VAL A 320 0.94 8.34 14.78
C VAL A 320 1.04 9.73 14.14
N ASN A 321 1.27 10.78 14.93
CA ASN A 321 1.44 12.12 14.39
C ASN A 321 2.65 12.23 13.46
N LEU A 322 3.79 11.69 13.87
CA LEU A 322 5.02 11.67 13.06
C LEU A 322 4.77 10.96 11.72
N LEU A 323 4.14 9.78 11.76
CA LEU A 323 3.87 8.99 10.55
C LEU A 323 2.93 9.72 9.58
N ILE A 324 1.88 10.37 10.08
CA ILE A 324 0.97 11.18 9.26
C ILE A 324 1.73 12.33 8.60
N GLN A 325 2.58 13.03 9.37
CA GLN A 325 3.38 14.13 8.84
C GLN A 325 4.35 13.64 7.75
N GLN A 326 5.04 12.52 7.97
CA GLN A 326 5.95 11.93 6.99
C GLN A 326 5.23 11.47 5.72
N ALA A 327 4.05 10.86 5.86
CA ALA A 327 3.24 10.37 4.73
C ALA A 327 2.67 11.51 3.85
N MET A 328 2.48 12.69 4.43
CA MET A 328 1.93 13.86 3.73
C MET A 328 2.97 14.90 3.33
N ASP A 329 4.23 14.75 3.73
CA ASP A 329 5.29 15.73 3.44
C ASP A 329 5.53 15.83 1.93
N PRO A 330 5.31 17.00 1.30
CA PRO A 330 5.61 17.22 -0.11
C PRO A 330 7.05 16.87 -0.50
N LYS A 331 8.02 17.03 0.42
CA LYS A 331 9.41 16.65 0.18
C LYS A 331 9.57 15.15 0.00
N ASN A 332 8.89 14.35 0.81
CA ASN A 332 8.90 12.90 0.69
C ASN A 332 8.13 12.48 -0.57
N LEU A 333 6.91 12.97 -0.74
CA LEU A 333 6.03 12.64 -1.87
C LEU A 333 6.65 12.99 -3.23
N SER A 334 7.37 14.10 -3.33
CA SER A 334 8.04 14.51 -4.58
C SER A 334 9.18 13.57 -5.02
N ARG A 335 9.79 12.84 -4.07
CA ARG A 335 10.91 11.93 -4.32
C ARG A 335 10.46 10.51 -4.69
N LEU A 336 9.17 10.22 -4.56
CA LEU A 336 8.63 8.94 -4.96
C LEU A 336 8.74 8.72 -6.46
N PHE A 337 8.79 7.45 -6.83
CA PHE A 337 8.76 7.03 -8.22
C PHE A 337 7.52 7.59 -8.94
N PRO A 338 7.63 8.20 -10.14
CA PRO A 338 6.47 8.81 -10.83
C PRO A 338 5.32 7.83 -11.12
N GLY A 339 5.61 6.54 -11.24
CA GLY A 339 4.62 5.48 -11.40
C GLY A 339 3.69 5.32 -10.19
N TRP A 340 4.19 5.61 -8.98
CA TRP A 340 3.43 5.63 -7.71
C TRP A 340 2.29 6.68 -7.70
N GLN A 341 2.39 7.70 -8.56
CA GLN A 341 1.45 8.81 -8.71
C GLN A 341 1.09 9.51 -7.39
N ALA A 342 2.07 10.23 -6.81
CA ALA A 342 1.91 10.85 -5.49
C ALA A 342 0.90 12.01 -5.41
N TRP A 343 0.51 12.55 -6.56
CA TRP A 343 -0.49 13.62 -6.66
C TRP A 343 -1.94 13.11 -6.68
N VAL A 344 -2.13 11.83 -7.03
CA VAL A 344 -3.38 11.04 -6.90
C VAL A 344 -3.39 10.38 -5.54
#